data_AF-A0A2Y9PIL2-F1
#
_entry.id   AF-A0A2Y9PIL2-F1
#
_cell.length_a   1.000
_cell.length_b   1.000
_cell.length_c   1.000
_cell.angle_alpha   90.00
_cell.angle_beta   90.00
_cell.angle_gamma   90.00
#
_symmetry.space_group_name_H-M   'P 1'
#
loop_
_entity.id
_entity.type
_entity.pdbx_description
1 polymer ?
#
loop_
_entity_poly.entity_id
_entity_poly.type
_entity_poly.pdbx_seq_one_letter_code
_entity_poly.pdbx_strand_id
1 'polypeptide(L)'
;MVFTARGRPSSSLRFQVQSQGLAGSPGRRARSRQRGQNGRVLWGPRSWEAASGSSPRRMGCGHSRLSCCKPPKKRCQGPDQPPKPELQELGPLNGDTATTVHLCASEEAGQHQKALTRILQQHEEDKKKWAQKVEKERELELGEKLNEQRRVLEGEHAEALRVLQASHEQDKEALTHSFQEAKAALQETTDRLTAQLEAFQAKVKRVEESILSQDYKKHIQEYGSPSQFWEQELESLHFVIEMKNERIHELDKRLILMETVKEKNLLLEEKITTLQQENEDLHARGRNQMAVSRQLSEDLLLAREALEKESQLRRQLQQEKEQLLYRVLGADASPAFPLASLTPTEVSYLAT
;
A
#
# COMPACT_ATOMS: atom_id res chain seq x y z
N MET A 1 -68.21 1.28 65.66
CA MET A 1 -67.77 2.00 66.88
C MET A 1 -66.61 1.20 67.47
N VAL A 2 -65.51 1.91 67.74
CA VAL A 2 -64.34 1.50 68.55
C VAL A 2 -63.41 0.42 67.98
N PHE A 3 -62.41 0.92 67.23
CA PHE A 3 -61.06 0.37 67.17
C PHE A 3 -60.38 0.51 68.54
N THR A 4 -59.61 -0.50 68.96
CA THR A 4 -58.50 -0.29 69.92
C THR A 4 -57.30 -1.12 69.50
N ALA A 5 -56.31 -0.41 68.95
CA ALA A 5 -54.94 -0.87 68.79
C ALA A 5 -54.19 -0.77 70.12
N ARG A 6 -53.28 -1.71 70.39
CA ARG A 6 -52.16 -1.53 71.32
C ARG A 6 -50.89 -2.11 70.69
N GLY A 7 -49.85 -1.29 70.60
CA GLY A 7 -48.55 -1.63 70.04
C GLY A 7 -47.59 -2.26 71.06
N ARG A 8 -46.75 -3.18 70.54
CA ARG A 8 -45.28 -3.39 70.65
C ARG A 8 -44.54 -2.97 71.95
N PRO A 9 -43.48 -3.72 72.39
CA PRO A 9 -42.21 -3.76 71.63
C PRO A 9 -41.31 -5.03 71.69
N SER A 10 -40.49 -5.14 70.64
CA SER A 10 -39.10 -5.64 70.51
C SER A 10 -38.49 -6.60 71.55
N SER A 11 -37.98 -7.75 71.09
CA SER A 11 -36.71 -8.31 71.60
C SER A 11 -36.04 -9.22 70.56
N SER A 12 -34.74 -8.98 70.41
CA SER A 12 -33.76 -9.69 69.59
C SER A 12 -33.50 -11.11 70.13
N LEU A 13 -33.50 -12.13 69.26
CA LEU A 13 -32.89 -13.43 69.55
C LEU A 13 -32.07 -13.90 68.34
N ARG A 14 -30.74 -13.77 68.47
CA ARG A 14 -29.76 -14.56 67.73
C ARG A 14 -29.94 -16.02 68.13
N PHE A 15 -29.96 -16.93 67.17
CA PHE A 15 -29.42 -18.28 67.39
C PHE A 15 -28.54 -18.68 66.21
N GLN A 16 -27.36 -19.14 66.59
CA GLN A 16 -26.23 -19.50 65.77
C GLN A 16 -26.18 -21.03 65.67
N VAL A 17 -25.99 -21.54 64.46
CA VAL A 17 -25.29 -22.78 64.05
C VAL A 17 -25.63 -24.09 64.76
N GLN A 18 -26.04 -25.10 63.97
CA GLN A 18 -25.36 -26.40 64.02
C GLN A 18 -25.62 -27.23 62.77
N SER A 19 -24.60 -27.30 61.92
CA SER A 19 -24.40 -28.34 60.92
C SER A 19 -24.03 -29.64 61.64
N GLN A 20 -24.82 -30.70 61.46
CA GLN A 20 -24.40 -32.07 61.72
C GLN A 20 -24.54 -32.85 60.43
N GLY A 21 -23.40 -33.24 59.87
CA GLY A 21 -23.30 -34.30 58.89
C GLY A 21 -22.84 -35.57 59.57
N LEU A 22 -23.50 -36.70 59.30
CA LEU A 22 -23.01 -38.07 59.38
C LEU A 22 -23.87 -38.87 58.38
N ALA A 23 -23.33 -39.30 57.24
CA ALA A 23 -22.62 -40.56 57.05
C ALA A 23 -23.55 -41.78 57.04
N GLY A 24 -23.51 -42.55 55.94
CA GLY A 24 -23.94 -43.95 55.93
C GLY A 24 -24.83 -44.38 54.76
N SER A 25 -24.22 -44.83 53.66
CA SER A 25 -24.75 -45.83 52.70
C SER A 25 -25.06 -47.18 53.43
N PRO A 26 -25.54 -48.30 52.83
CA PRO A 26 -25.77 -48.64 51.40
C PRO A 26 -27.07 -49.45 51.11
N GLY A 27 -27.44 -49.68 49.84
CA GLY A 27 -28.65 -50.50 49.55
C GLY A 27 -28.91 -50.89 48.10
N ARG A 28 -28.22 -51.95 47.65
CA ARG A 28 -28.42 -52.85 46.50
C ARG A 28 -29.79 -52.81 45.76
N ARG A 29 -29.73 -52.87 44.41
CA ARG A 29 -29.93 -54.09 43.57
C ARG A 29 -30.67 -53.80 42.24
N ALA A 30 -29.89 -53.95 41.15
CA ALA A 30 -30.17 -54.46 39.81
C ALA A 30 -31.59 -54.50 39.22
N ARG A 31 -31.69 -53.98 37.98
CA ARG A 31 -32.33 -54.49 36.74
C ARG A 31 -32.09 -53.38 35.70
N SER A 32 -31.94 -53.54 34.39
CA SER A 32 -31.80 -54.63 33.44
C SER A 32 -31.48 -53.92 32.11
N ARG A 33 -30.73 -54.60 31.22
CA ARG A 33 -30.60 -54.39 29.76
C ARG A 33 -31.56 -53.36 29.14
N GLN A 34 -31.08 -52.47 28.28
CA GLN A 34 -31.04 -52.72 26.83
C GLN A 34 -30.16 -51.68 26.12
N ARG A 35 -29.34 -52.20 25.22
CA ARG A 35 -28.40 -51.49 24.36
C ARG A 35 -29.19 -50.66 23.33
N GLY A 36 -28.87 -49.36 23.20
CA GLY A 36 -29.45 -48.48 22.19
C GLY A 36 -28.56 -47.25 21.94
N GLN A 37 -27.67 -47.39 20.97
CA GLN A 37 -27.06 -46.33 20.15
C GLN A 37 -26.03 -45.37 20.76
N ASN A 38 -25.08 -45.01 19.88
CA ASN A 38 -24.14 -43.88 19.93
C ASN A 38 -22.82 -44.07 20.69
N GLY A 39 -21.91 -44.82 20.05
CA GLY A 39 -20.46 -44.70 20.24
C GLY A 39 -19.83 -43.87 19.12
N ARG A 40 -19.61 -42.59 19.42
CA ARG A 40 -18.62 -41.62 18.90
C ARG A 40 -17.71 -42.09 17.76
N VAL A 41 -17.47 -41.20 16.79
CA VAL A 41 -16.14 -40.56 16.65
C VAL A 41 -16.29 -39.11 16.18
N LEU A 42 -15.83 -38.20 17.03
CA LEU A 42 -15.47 -36.81 16.75
C LEU A 42 -14.39 -36.77 15.66
N TRP A 43 -14.61 -36.04 14.57
CA TRP A 43 -13.51 -35.43 13.83
C TRP A 43 -13.69 -33.92 13.88
N GLY A 44 -13.02 -33.30 14.85
CA GLY A 44 -12.75 -31.87 14.83
C GLY A 44 -11.68 -31.55 13.78
N PRO A 45 -11.61 -30.30 13.30
CA PRO A 45 -10.64 -29.89 12.32
C PRO A 45 -9.25 -29.84 12.95
N ARG A 46 -8.32 -30.60 12.36
CA ARG A 46 -6.89 -30.50 12.65
C ARG A 46 -6.35 -29.18 12.09
N SER A 47 -5.68 -28.47 12.99
CA SER A 47 -4.58 -27.55 12.73
C SER A 47 -3.71 -27.99 11.54
N TRP A 48 -3.39 -27.02 10.69
CA TRP A 48 -2.15 -27.02 9.92
C TRP A 48 -1.58 -25.60 9.93
N GLU A 49 -0.48 -25.48 10.66
CA GLU A 49 0.46 -24.37 10.60
C GLU A 49 1.45 -24.63 9.46
N ALA A 50 1.78 -23.57 8.73
CA ALA A 50 2.97 -23.31 7.92
C ALA A 50 3.59 -24.45 7.07
N ALA A 51 3.54 -24.28 5.74
CA ALA A 51 4.64 -24.67 4.87
C ALA A 51 4.82 -23.64 3.75
N SER A 52 5.86 -22.84 3.90
CA SER A 52 6.53 -22.12 2.83
C SER A 52 6.91 -23.10 1.72
N GLY A 53 6.51 -22.82 0.49
CA GLY A 53 6.72 -23.75 -0.63
C GLY A 53 6.51 -23.07 -1.97
N SER A 54 7.39 -22.12 -2.30
CA SER A 54 7.58 -21.68 -3.68
C SER A 54 8.07 -22.85 -4.54
N SER A 55 7.46 -23.06 -5.71
CA SER A 55 8.08 -23.70 -6.90
C SER A 55 7.07 -23.81 -8.06
N PRO A 56 7.51 -24.01 -9.32
CA PRO A 56 8.60 -23.32 -10.01
C PRO A 56 8.19 -22.87 -11.43
N ARG A 57 9.03 -22.03 -12.03
CA ARG A 57 9.00 -21.61 -13.44
C ARG A 57 9.04 -22.80 -14.41
N ARG A 58 8.42 -22.63 -15.57
CA ARG A 58 8.83 -23.16 -16.89
C ARG A 58 8.54 -22.03 -17.89
N MET A 59 9.48 -21.24 -18.44
CA MET A 59 10.75 -21.48 -19.16
C MET A 59 10.62 -22.39 -20.38
N GLY A 60 10.82 -21.77 -21.54
CA GLY A 60 11.00 -22.34 -22.87
C GLY A 60 10.41 -21.35 -23.89
N CYS A 61 11.14 -20.75 -24.82
CA CYS A 61 12.48 -20.94 -25.37
C CYS A 61 12.90 -19.55 -25.92
N GLY A 62 14.14 -19.21 -26.20
CA GLY A 62 15.36 -19.98 -26.34
C GLY A 62 16.39 -19.00 -26.90
N HIS A 63 17.60 -19.10 -26.38
CA HIS A 63 18.77 -18.32 -26.74
C HIS A 63 19.01 -18.29 -28.24
N SER A 64 19.49 -17.16 -28.77
CA SER A 64 20.75 -17.15 -29.54
C SER A 64 21.29 -15.74 -29.80
N ARG A 65 22.47 -15.53 -29.21
CA ARG A 65 23.67 -14.89 -29.78
C ARG A 65 23.63 -13.41 -30.14
N LEU A 66 24.39 -12.67 -29.34
CA LEU A 66 25.29 -11.60 -29.78
C LEU A 66 25.85 -11.90 -31.18
N SER A 67 25.47 -11.07 -32.12
CA SER A 67 26.09 -10.92 -33.43
C SER A 67 26.29 -9.44 -33.67
N CYS A 68 27.50 -8.97 -33.39
CA CYS A 68 28.06 -7.75 -33.94
C CYS A 68 27.93 -7.77 -35.47
N CYS A 69 27.36 -6.72 -36.07
CA CYS A 69 27.53 -6.28 -37.47
C CYS A 69 26.50 -5.15 -37.72
N LYS A 70 26.78 -3.95 -38.22
CA LYS A 70 27.98 -3.20 -38.63
C LYS A 70 27.59 -1.70 -38.53
N PRO A 71 28.53 -0.78 -38.29
CA PRO A 71 28.25 0.65 -38.46
C PRO A 71 27.98 0.93 -39.95
N PRO A 72 27.17 1.95 -40.30
CA PRO A 72 27.08 2.39 -41.68
C PRO A 72 28.44 2.97 -42.09
N LYS A 73 29.22 2.20 -42.84
CA LYS A 73 30.36 2.69 -43.61
C LYS A 73 29.85 3.28 -44.92
N LYS A 74 30.13 4.58 -45.09
CA LYS A 74 30.26 5.35 -46.35
C LYS A 74 28.91 5.69 -47.02
N ARG A 75 28.64 6.95 -47.41
CA ARG A 75 29.54 8.02 -47.81
C ARG A 75 29.31 9.30 -47.00
N CYS A 76 30.32 9.72 -46.25
CA CYS A 76 30.65 11.14 -46.25
C CYS A 76 31.02 11.47 -47.70
N GLN A 77 30.16 12.19 -48.42
CA GLN A 77 30.70 13.15 -49.37
C GLN A 77 31.22 14.28 -48.49
N GLY A 78 32.55 14.28 -48.30
CA GLY A 78 33.23 15.45 -47.81
C GLY A 78 32.95 16.63 -48.74
N PRO A 79 33.12 17.85 -48.25
CA PRO A 79 32.69 19.06 -48.92
C PRO A 79 33.32 19.14 -50.31
N ASP A 80 32.49 19.35 -51.34
CA ASP A 80 33.01 19.94 -52.56
C ASP A 80 33.66 21.26 -52.15
N GLN A 81 34.98 21.27 -52.25
CA GLN A 81 35.78 22.47 -52.08
C GLN A 81 35.23 23.55 -53.00
N PRO A 82 35.14 24.80 -52.52
CA PRO A 82 34.96 25.92 -53.43
C PRO A 82 36.10 25.93 -54.45
N PRO A 83 35.85 26.28 -55.72
CA PRO A 83 36.92 26.41 -56.70
C PRO A 83 37.93 27.43 -56.19
N LYS A 84 39.17 26.96 -56.04
CA LYS A 84 40.37 27.74 -55.79
C LYS A 84 40.54 28.72 -56.96
N PRO A 85 40.65 30.05 -56.76
CA PRO A 85 41.17 30.92 -57.80
C PRO A 85 42.65 30.56 -58.00
N GLU A 86 42.98 29.91 -59.11
CA GLU A 86 44.34 29.87 -59.63
C GLU A 86 44.73 31.29 -60.03
N LEU A 87 45.62 31.90 -59.24
CA LEU A 87 46.48 32.98 -59.70
C LEU A 87 47.42 32.39 -60.76
N GLN A 88 47.12 32.64 -62.03
CA GLN A 88 48.11 32.53 -63.09
C GLN A 88 49.16 33.63 -62.88
N GLU A 89 50.34 33.25 -62.39
CA GLU A 89 51.56 34.03 -62.57
C GLU A 89 51.95 34.00 -64.05
N LEU A 90 51.92 35.15 -64.71
CA LEU A 90 52.63 35.38 -65.97
C LEU A 90 53.96 36.07 -65.64
N GLY A 91 55.07 35.37 -65.94
CA GLY A 91 56.41 35.95 -65.98
C GLY A 91 56.61 36.89 -67.18
N PRO A 92 57.71 37.67 -67.19
CA PRO A 92 57.77 38.99 -67.80
C PRO A 92 58.20 38.98 -69.27
N LEU A 93 57.66 39.91 -70.06
CA LEU A 93 58.28 40.35 -71.31
C LEU A 93 58.34 41.87 -71.34
N ASN A 94 59.57 42.35 -71.48
CA ASN A 94 59.97 43.73 -71.66
C ASN A 94 59.31 44.37 -72.88
N GLY A 95 59.13 45.69 -72.83
CA GLY A 95 58.81 46.50 -73.99
C GLY A 95 58.26 47.85 -73.57
N ASP A 96 59.16 48.83 -73.48
CA ASP A 96 58.93 50.23 -73.16
C ASP A 96 57.68 50.81 -73.84
N THR A 97 56.88 51.62 -73.11
CA THR A 97 56.29 52.89 -73.59
C THR A 97 55.43 53.56 -72.48
N ALA A 98 55.77 54.81 -72.19
CA ALA A 98 54.92 55.89 -71.67
C ALA A 98 54.47 55.89 -70.20
N THR A 99 55.38 56.37 -69.37
CA THR A 99 55.15 57.11 -68.13
C THR A 99 54.28 58.37 -68.35
N THR A 100 52.95 58.25 -68.43
CA THR A 100 52.02 59.41 -68.33
C THR A 100 50.61 59.10 -67.78
N VAL A 101 50.39 58.07 -66.94
CA VAL A 101 49.07 57.86 -66.26
C VAL A 101 49.20 57.25 -64.85
N HIS A 102 50.27 57.56 -64.12
CA HIS A 102 50.59 56.91 -62.83
C HIS A 102 49.86 57.50 -61.59
N LEU A 103 48.76 58.24 -61.79
CA LEU A 103 47.88 58.74 -60.70
C LEU A 103 46.41 58.28 -60.80
N CYS A 104 45.97 57.59 -61.86
CA CYS A 104 44.60 57.06 -61.97
C CYS A 104 44.48 55.53 -61.73
N ALA A 105 45.49 54.72 -62.06
CA ALA A 105 45.39 53.26 -61.92
C ALA A 105 45.46 52.73 -60.47
N SER A 106 45.98 53.51 -59.52
CA SER A 106 46.09 53.12 -58.10
C SER A 106 44.79 53.32 -57.32
N GLU A 107 43.94 54.27 -57.73
CA GLU A 107 42.63 54.50 -57.09
C GLU A 107 41.61 53.45 -57.56
N GLU A 108 41.65 53.06 -58.83
CA GLU A 108 40.76 52.04 -59.42
C GLU A 108 41.00 50.64 -58.83
N ALA A 109 42.26 50.21 -58.68
CA ALA A 109 42.60 48.94 -58.03
C ALA A 109 42.13 48.88 -56.56
N GLY A 110 42.25 49.99 -55.81
CA GLY A 110 41.75 50.11 -54.45
C GLY A 110 40.22 50.08 -54.35
N GLN A 111 39.51 50.61 -55.36
CA GLN A 111 38.05 50.53 -55.45
C GLN A 111 37.58 49.10 -55.76
N HIS A 112 38.26 48.38 -56.66
CA HIS A 112 37.96 46.97 -56.95
C HIS A 112 38.19 46.06 -55.73
N GLN A 113 39.27 46.29 -54.97
CA GLN A 113 39.52 45.56 -53.72
C GLN A 113 38.39 45.77 -52.70
N LYS A 114 37.92 47.02 -52.55
CA LYS A 114 36.78 47.35 -51.67
C LYS A 114 35.49 46.67 -52.16
N ALA A 115 35.23 46.65 -53.46
CA ALA A 115 34.07 45.97 -54.04
C ALA A 115 34.10 44.45 -53.78
N LEU A 116 35.25 43.79 -53.96
CA LEU A 116 35.44 42.37 -53.66
C LEU A 116 35.18 42.06 -52.18
N THR A 117 35.72 42.87 -51.26
CA THR A 117 35.49 42.66 -49.81
C THR A 117 34.02 42.82 -49.42
N ARG A 118 33.27 43.76 -50.03
CA ARG A 118 31.82 43.91 -49.80
C ARG A 118 31.04 42.72 -50.32
N ILE A 119 31.37 42.21 -51.51
CA ILE A 119 30.72 41.03 -52.09
C ILE A 119 30.98 39.80 -51.20
N LEU A 120 32.20 39.61 -50.70
CA LEU A 120 32.53 38.51 -49.79
C LEU A 120 31.79 38.62 -48.45
N GLN A 121 31.71 39.82 -47.87
CA GLN A 121 30.94 40.07 -46.66
C GLN A 121 29.45 39.78 -46.86
N GLN A 122 28.87 40.26 -47.96
CA GLN A 122 27.48 40.00 -48.33
C GLN A 122 27.22 38.49 -48.51
N HIS A 123 28.12 37.77 -49.20
CA HIS A 123 28.02 36.32 -49.35
C HIS A 123 28.08 35.58 -48.01
N GLU A 124 28.96 35.99 -47.10
CA GLU A 124 29.04 35.40 -45.76
C GLU A 124 27.80 35.71 -44.91
N GLU A 125 27.26 36.92 -45.00
CA GLU A 125 25.98 37.26 -44.36
C GLU A 125 24.81 36.46 -44.94
N ASP A 126 24.73 36.31 -46.25
CA ASP A 126 23.66 35.55 -46.90
C ASP A 126 23.79 34.05 -46.62
N LYS A 127 25.02 33.53 -46.55
CA LYS A 127 25.28 32.16 -46.08
C LYS A 127 24.82 31.95 -44.63
N LYS A 128 25.05 32.91 -43.73
CA LYS A 128 24.55 32.87 -42.35
C LYS A 128 23.02 32.94 -42.30
N LYS A 129 22.39 33.83 -43.08
CA LYS A 129 20.93 33.93 -43.18
C LYS A 129 20.30 32.64 -43.69
N TRP A 130 20.88 32.04 -44.75
CA TRP A 130 20.44 30.75 -45.28
C TRP A 130 20.62 29.62 -44.26
N ALA A 131 21.76 29.56 -43.58
CA ALA A 131 21.98 28.57 -42.51
C ALA A 131 20.95 28.70 -41.38
N GLN A 132 20.69 29.92 -40.91
CA GLN A 132 19.66 30.18 -39.90
C GLN A 132 18.25 29.83 -40.38
N LYS A 133 17.94 30.06 -41.66
CA LYS A 133 16.63 29.70 -42.24
C LYS A 133 16.46 28.18 -42.27
N VAL A 134 17.46 27.45 -42.75
CA VAL A 134 17.45 25.98 -42.79
C VAL A 134 17.37 25.38 -41.38
N GLU A 135 18.05 25.97 -40.41
CA GLU A 135 17.99 25.56 -39.01
C GLU A 135 16.58 25.75 -38.43
N LYS A 136 15.97 26.93 -38.63
CA LYS A 136 14.59 27.20 -38.22
C LYS A 136 13.58 26.27 -38.88
N GLU A 137 13.72 26.01 -40.18
CA GLU A 137 12.85 25.07 -40.90
C GLU A 137 12.98 23.65 -40.32
N ARG A 138 14.20 23.20 -40.02
CA ARG A 138 14.44 21.90 -39.36
C ARG A 138 13.85 21.84 -37.97
N GLU A 139 13.98 22.89 -37.17
CA GLU A 139 13.38 22.96 -35.83
C GLU A 139 11.86 22.88 -35.89
N LEU A 140 11.23 23.59 -36.85
CA LEU A 140 9.79 23.52 -37.08
C LEU A 140 9.35 22.11 -37.50
N GLU A 141 10.03 21.49 -38.47
CA GLU A 141 9.72 20.12 -38.90
C GLU A 141 9.86 19.10 -37.75
N LEU A 142 10.88 19.24 -36.90
CA LEU A 142 11.04 18.39 -35.72
C LEU A 142 9.94 18.65 -34.70
N GLY A 143 9.57 19.91 -34.48
CA GLY A 143 8.46 20.30 -33.61
C GLY A 143 7.13 19.71 -34.08
N GLU A 144 6.83 19.79 -35.38
CA GLU A 144 5.64 19.20 -35.98
C GLU A 144 5.62 17.67 -35.84
N LYS A 145 6.75 16.99 -36.10
CA LYS A 145 6.85 15.52 -35.92
C LYS A 145 6.64 15.11 -34.46
N LEU A 146 7.21 15.83 -33.51
CA LEU A 146 7.02 15.56 -32.08
C LEU A 146 5.56 15.80 -31.65
N ASN A 147 4.93 16.86 -32.17
CA ASN A 147 3.52 17.14 -31.91
C ASN A 147 2.60 16.07 -32.51
N GLU A 148 2.90 15.58 -33.71
CA GLU A 148 2.18 14.48 -34.33
C GLU A 148 2.29 13.20 -33.49
N GLN A 149 3.52 12.83 -33.09
CA GLN A 149 3.75 11.68 -32.20
C GLN A 149 3.00 11.81 -30.88
N ARG A 150 3.01 13.00 -30.27
CA ARG A 150 2.24 13.29 -29.05
C ARG A 150 0.76 13.04 -29.28
N ARG A 151 0.19 13.57 -30.36
CA ARG A 151 -1.24 13.44 -30.66
C ARG A 151 -1.65 11.99 -30.90
N VAL A 152 -0.82 11.21 -31.61
CA VAL A 152 -1.05 9.77 -31.83
C VAL A 152 -1.05 9.02 -30.50
N LEU A 153 -0.02 9.24 -29.66
CA LEU A 153 0.05 8.61 -28.34
C LEU A 153 -1.13 9.00 -27.45
N GLU A 154 -1.52 10.27 -27.42
CA GLU A 154 -2.71 10.74 -26.69
C GLU A 154 -3.99 10.08 -27.20
N GLY A 155 -4.13 9.90 -28.51
CA GLY A 155 -5.23 9.18 -29.14
C GLY A 155 -5.29 7.71 -28.72
N GLU A 156 -4.17 7.00 -28.84
CA GLU A 156 -4.04 5.59 -28.44
C GLU A 156 -4.34 5.40 -26.94
N HIS A 157 -3.82 6.29 -26.08
CA HIS A 157 -4.11 6.27 -24.65
C HIS A 157 -5.60 6.51 -24.37
N ALA A 158 -6.22 7.48 -25.05
CA ALA A 158 -7.65 7.76 -24.89
C ALA A 158 -8.52 6.59 -25.36
N GLU A 159 -8.15 5.92 -26.45
CA GLU A 159 -8.84 4.72 -26.94
C GLU A 159 -8.67 3.54 -26.00
N ALA A 160 -7.45 3.28 -25.52
CA ALA A 160 -7.18 2.22 -24.54
C ALA A 160 -7.98 2.43 -23.25
N LEU A 161 -8.07 3.66 -22.75
CA LEU A 161 -8.89 4.00 -21.58
C LEU A 161 -10.38 3.77 -21.87
N ARG A 162 -10.87 4.15 -23.04
CA ARG A 162 -12.27 3.96 -23.43
C ARG A 162 -12.64 2.47 -23.51
N VAL A 163 -11.77 1.65 -24.11
CA VAL A 163 -11.97 0.20 -24.19
C VAL A 163 -11.93 -0.44 -22.81
N LEU A 164 -10.97 -0.04 -21.96
CA LEU A 164 -10.88 -0.53 -20.59
C LEU A 164 -12.13 -0.19 -19.79
N GLN A 165 -12.62 1.05 -19.87
CA GLN A 165 -13.85 1.49 -19.22
C GLN A 165 -15.08 0.70 -19.71
N ALA A 166 -15.21 0.50 -21.02
CA ALA A 166 -16.30 -0.28 -21.60
C ALA A 166 -16.28 -1.74 -21.11
N SER A 167 -15.09 -2.37 -21.08
CA SER A 167 -14.95 -3.74 -20.54
C SER A 167 -15.30 -3.82 -19.06
N HIS A 168 -14.88 -2.81 -18.27
CA HIS A 168 -15.18 -2.77 -16.84
C HIS A 168 -16.67 -2.64 -16.55
N GLU A 169 -17.37 -1.75 -17.26
CA GLU A 169 -18.83 -1.62 -17.10
C GLU A 169 -19.55 -2.89 -17.58
N GLN A 170 -19.11 -3.50 -18.68
CA GLN A 170 -19.68 -4.78 -19.14
C GLN A 170 -19.50 -5.90 -18.11
N ASP A 171 -18.30 -6.04 -17.52
CA ASP A 171 -18.03 -7.05 -16.49
C ASP A 171 -18.87 -6.81 -15.23
N LYS A 172 -19.05 -5.54 -14.84
CA LYS A 172 -19.88 -5.13 -13.72
C LYS A 172 -21.35 -5.44 -13.97
N GLU A 173 -21.87 -5.15 -15.16
CA GLU A 173 -23.23 -5.52 -15.58
C GLU A 173 -23.43 -7.04 -15.58
N ALA A 174 -22.50 -7.81 -16.16
CA ALA A 174 -22.55 -9.26 -16.15
C ALA A 174 -22.53 -9.85 -14.73
N LEU A 175 -21.66 -9.31 -13.86
CA LEU A 175 -21.58 -9.72 -12.47
C LEU A 175 -22.88 -9.41 -11.72
N THR A 176 -23.43 -8.20 -11.87
CA THR A 176 -24.69 -7.84 -11.23
C THR A 176 -25.87 -8.69 -11.71
N HIS A 177 -25.92 -9.01 -13.01
CA HIS A 177 -26.94 -9.91 -13.55
C HIS A 177 -26.82 -11.31 -12.96
N SER A 178 -25.63 -11.92 -13.01
CA SER A 178 -25.40 -13.27 -12.46
C SER A 178 -25.70 -13.35 -10.96
N PHE A 179 -25.40 -12.30 -10.20
CA PHE A 179 -25.76 -12.19 -8.79
C PHE A 179 -27.27 -12.15 -8.59
N GLN A 180 -28.00 -11.36 -9.38
CA GLN A 180 -29.46 -11.28 -9.32
C GLN A 180 -30.11 -12.61 -9.70
N GLU A 181 -29.62 -13.30 -10.73
CA GLU A 181 -30.07 -14.64 -11.12
C GLU A 181 -29.83 -15.67 -10.01
N ALA A 182 -28.62 -15.69 -9.43
CA ALA A 182 -28.29 -16.59 -8.32
C ALA A 182 -29.19 -16.30 -7.10
N LYS A 183 -29.44 -15.02 -6.80
CA LYS A 183 -30.35 -14.61 -5.73
C LYS A 183 -31.78 -15.07 -6.00
N ALA A 184 -32.28 -14.91 -7.23
CA ALA A 184 -33.62 -15.34 -7.63
C ALA A 184 -33.76 -16.87 -7.53
N ALA A 185 -32.77 -17.63 -8.03
CA ALA A 185 -32.76 -19.08 -7.93
C ALA A 185 -32.77 -19.55 -6.46
N LEU A 186 -31.96 -18.93 -5.59
CA LEU A 186 -31.99 -19.22 -4.16
C LEU A 186 -33.34 -18.88 -3.51
N GLN A 187 -33.95 -17.76 -3.89
CA GLN A 187 -35.28 -17.39 -3.42
C GLN A 187 -36.33 -18.43 -3.84
N GLU A 188 -36.35 -18.85 -5.11
CA GLU A 188 -37.25 -19.90 -5.59
C GLU A 188 -37.06 -21.22 -4.83
N THR A 189 -35.82 -21.61 -4.53
CA THR A 189 -35.58 -22.81 -3.72
C THR A 189 -36.08 -22.66 -2.29
N THR A 190 -35.96 -21.47 -1.71
CA THR A 190 -36.46 -21.15 -0.36
C THR A 190 -37.98 -21.21 -0.34
N ASP A 191 -38.65 -20.62 -1.32
CA ASP A 191 -40.11 -20.60 -1.43
C ASP A 191 -40.64 -22.01 -1.67
N ARG A 192 -39.99 -22.80 -2.52
CA ARG A 192 -40.32 -24.22 -2.74
C ARG A 192 -40.21 -25.03 -1.46
N LEU A 193 -39.12 -24.90 -0.71
CA LEU A 193 -38.93 -25.62 0.54
C LEU A 193 -39.91 -25.16 1.61
N THR A 194 -40.23 -23.88 1.66
CA THR A 194 -41.22 -23.30 2.58
C THR A 194 -42.62 -23.86 2.28
N ALA A 195 -43.04 -23.89 1.01
CA ALA A 195 -44.30 -24.50 0.62
C ALA A 195 -44.35 -26.00 0.92
N GLN A 196 -43.24 -26.73 0.75
CA GLN A 196 -43.16 -28.14 1.14
C GLN A 196 -43.33 -28.30 2.66
N LEU A 197 -42.64 -27.47 3.45
CA LEU A 197 -42.75 -27.48 4.90
C LEU A 197 -44.19 -27.20 5.36
N GLU A 198 -44.84 -26.18 4.82
CA GLU A 198 -46.23 -25.84 5.12
C GLU A 198 -47.19 -26.98 4.76
N ALA A 199 -47.00 -27.63 3.60
CA ALA A 199 -47.79 -28.78 3.20
C ALA A 199 -47.61 -29.98 4.14
N PHE A 200 -46.38 -30.23 4.62
CA PHE A 200 -46.11 -31.26 5.62
C PHE A 200 -46.74 -30.91 6.97
N GLN A 201 -46.58 -29.67 7.45
CA GLN A 201 -47.21 -29.21 8.69
C GLN A 201 -48.73 -29.33 8.62
N ALA A 202 -49.36 -28.97 7.49
CA ALA A 202 -50.81 -29.11 7.29
C ALA A 202 -51.26 -30.59 7.27
N LYS A 203 -50.41 -31.52 6.84
CA LYS A 203 -50.69 -32.96 6.94
C LYS A 203 -50.58 -33.45 8.38
N VAL A 204 -49.54 -33.04 9.09
CA VAL A 204 -49.34 -33.38 10.51
C VAL A 204 -50.54 -32.89 11.33
N LYS A 205 -50.92 -31.61 11.20
CA LYS A 205 -52.10 -31.04 11.87
C LYS A 205 -53.37 -31.83 11.59
N ARG A 206 -53.64 -32.18 10.33
CA ARG A 206 -54.81 -33.00 9.97
C ARG A 206 -54.79 -34.39 10.61
N VAL A 207 -53.63 -35.03 10.68
CA VAL A 207 -53.49 -36.33 11.33
C VAL A 207 -53.69 -36.22 12.84
N GLU A 208 -53.09 -35.21 13.48
CA GLU A 208 -53.27 -34.92 14.90
C GLU A 208 -54.75 -34.67 15.23
N GLU A 209 -55.42 -33.78 14.48
CA GLU A 209 -56.85 -33.50 14.64
C GLU A 209 -57.71 -34.76 14.43
N SER A 210 -57.37 -35.60 13.45
CA SER A 210 -58.08 -36.86 13.19
C SER A 210 -57.93 -37.85 14.33
N ILE A 211 -56.70 -38.02 14.85
CA ILE A 211 -56.42 -38.92 15.98
C ILE A 211 -57.13 -38.41 17.23
N LEU A 212 -56.98 -37.12 17.56
CA LEU A 212 -57.65 -36.50 18.70
C LEU A 212 -59.18 -36.62 18.61
N SER A 213 -59.77 -36.38 17.43
CA SER A 213 -61.20 -36.54 17.23
C SER A 213 -61.67 -37.99 17.40
N GLN A 214 -60.88 -38.95 16.90
CA GLN A 214 -61.20 -40.38 17.05
C GLN A 214 -61.07 -40.83 18.50
N ASP A 215 -60.00 -40.46 19.18
CA ASP A 215 -59.75 -40.81 20.58
C ASP A 215 -60.80 -40.17 21.49
N TYR A 216 -61.16 -38.91 21.24
CA TYR A 216 -62.25 -38.25 21.97
C TYR A 216 -63.58 -39.00 21.80
N LYS A 217 -63.93 -39.42 20.57
CA LYS A 217 -65.14 -40.22 20.31
C LYS A 217 -65.11 -41.57 21.01
N LYS A 218 -63.99 -42.29 20.97
CA LYS A 218 -63.83 -43.58 21.67
C LYS A 218 -63.93 -43.40 23.17
N HIS A 219 -63.26 -42.40 23.73
CA HIS A 219 -63.28 -42.12 25.15
C HIS A 219 -64.69 -41.82 25.66
N ILE A 220 -65.49 -41.06 24.90
CA ILE A 220 -66.91 -40.84 25.24
C ILE A 220 -67.72 -42.14 25.22
N GLN A 221 -67.44 -43.05 24.28
CA GLN A 221 -68.13 -44.33 24.20
C GLN A 221 -67.73 -45.29 25.34
N GLU A 222 -66.45 -45.31 25.71
CA GLU A 222 -65.90 -46.23 26.71
C GLU A 222 -66.17 -45.77 28.15
N TYR A 223 -66.07 -44.46 28.41
CA TYR A 223 -66.09 -43.89 29.76
C TYR A 223 -67.26 -42.92 30.00
N GLY A 224 -68.08 -42.65 29.00
CA GLY A 224 -69.16 -41.67 29.06
C GLY A 224 -68.67 -40.22 28.90
N SER A 225 -69.58 -39.26 29.09
CA SER A 225 -69.24 -37.84 29.07
C SER A 225 -68.15 -37.54 30.11
N PRO A 226 -67.15 -36.69 29.80
CA PRO A 226 -66.15 -36.26 30.77
C PRO A 226 -66.85 -35.81 32.06
N SER A 227 -66.46 -36.41 33.18
CA SER A 227 -66.96 -36.04 34.51
C SER A 227 -66.41 -34.66 34.88
N GLN A 228 -67.18 -33.88 35.66
CA GLN A 228 -66.77 -32.57 36.21
C GLN A 228 -65.39 -32.60 36.89
N PHE A 229 -64.97 -33.76 37.40
CA PHE A 229 -63.63 -33.98 37.94
C PHE A 229 -62.52 -33.64 36.93
N TRP A 230 -62.66 -34.07 35.67
CA TRP A 230 -61.63 -33.83 34.64
C TRP A 230 -61.60 -32.38 34.18
N GLU A 231 -62.75 -31.69 34.18
CA GLU A 231 -62.82 -30.26 33.90
C GLU A 231 -62.04 -29.47 34.95
N GLN A 232 -62.25 -29.80 36.24
CA GLN A 232 -61.50 -29.20 37.35
C GLN A 232 -59.99 -29.49 37.29
N GLU A 233 -59.60 -30.72 36.95
CA GLU A 233 -58.20 -31.06 36.78
C GLU A 233 -57.57 -30.29 35.60
N LEU A 234 -58.31 -30.12 34.50
CA LEU A 234 -57.85 -29.34 33.35
C LEU A 234 -57.65 -27.87 33.71
N GLU A 235 -58.60 -27.29 34.46
CA GLU A 235 -58.50 -25.91 34.97
C GLU A 235 -57.31 -25.75 35.93
N SER A 236 -57.06 -26.72 36.80
CA SER A 236 -55.90 -26.71 37.70
C SER A 236 -54.58 -26.76 36.93
N LEU A 237 -54.48 -27.65 35.93
CA LEU A 237 -53.29 -27.76 35.08
C LEU A 237 -53.08 -26.51 34.23
N HIS A 238 -54.15 -25.90 33.73
CA HIS A 238 -54.09 -24.65 32.99
C HIS A 238 -53.46 -23.54 33.84
N PHE A 239 -53.92 -23.37 35.09
CA PHE A 239 -53.35 -22.40 36.02
C PHE A 239 -51.85 -22.64 36.29
N VAL A 240 -51.44 -23.90 36.47
CA VAL A 240 -50.02 -24.25 36.66
C VAL A 240 -49.19 -23.91 35.41
N ILE A 241 -49.74 -24.14 34.22
CA ILE A 241 -49.08 -23.79 32.94
C ILE A 241 -48.93 -22.28 32.82
N GLU A 242 -49.98 -21.51 33.11
CA GLU A 242 -49.93 -20.05 33.11
C GLU A 242 -48.85 -19.52 34.06
N MET A 243 -48.82 -20.00 35.31
CA MET A 243 -47.76 -19.61 36.25
C MET A 243 -46.36 -19.98 35.76
N LYS A 244 -46.20 -21.16 35.13
CA LYS A 244 -44.90 -21.55 34.57
C LYS A 244 -44.50 -20.69 33.38
N ASN A 245 -45.45 -20.30 32.53
CA ASN A 245 -45.20 -19.41 31.40
C ASN A 245 -44.81 -18.02 31.87
N GLU A 246 -45.50 -17.46 32.87
CA GLU A 246 -45.11 -16.20 33.50
C GLU A 246 -43.68 -16.27 34.05
N ARG A 247 -43.33 -17.37 34.72
CA ARG A 247 -41.98 -17.59 35.23
C ARG A 247 -40.93 -17.68 34.12
N ILE A 248 -41.25 -18.33 33.00
CA ILE A 248 -40.38 -18.39 31.83
C ILE A 248 -40.16 -16.98 31.28
N HIS A 249 -41.21 -16.18 31.10
CA HIS A 249 -41.10 -14.81 30.63
C HIS A 249 -40.26 -13.90 31.55
N GLU A 250 -40.33 -14.09 32.87
CA GLU A 250 -39.45 -13.40 33.81
C GLU A 250 -37.97 -13.80 33.66
N LEU A 251 -37.70 -15.06 33.32
CA LEU A 251 -36.35 -15.55 33.07
C LEU A 251 -35.83 -15.02 31.72
N ASP A 252 -36.67 -14.99 30.68
CA ASP A 252 -36.31 -14.43 29.37
C ASP A 252 -35.94 -12.95 29.46
N LYS A 253 -36.73 -12.15 30.20
CA LYS A 253 -36.41 -10.73 30.46
C LYS A 253 -35.04 -10.58 31.13
N ARG A 254 -34.71 -11.44 32.10
CA ARG A 254 -33.40 -11.44 32.76
C ARG A 254 -32.28 -11.90 31.85
N LEU A 255 -32.54 -12.89 31.00
CA LEU A 255 -31.59 -13.38 30.01
C LEU A 255 -31.20 -12.28 29.04
N ILE A 256 -32.17 -11.57 28.46
CA ILE A 256 -31.93 -10.46 27.52
C ILE A 256 -31.10 -9.35 28.18
N LEU A 257 -31.43 -8.98 29.42
CA LEU A 257 -30.65 -7.98 30.18
C LEU A 257 -29.21 -8.44 30.38
N MET A 258 -29.00 -9.71 30.72
CA MET A 258 -27.67 -10.28 30.90
C MET A 258 -26.88 -10.31 29.59
N GLU A 259 -27.51 -10.68 28.47
CA GLU A 259 -26.92 -10.67 27.13
C GLU A 259 -26.50 -9.26 26.73
N THR A 260 -27.36 -8.25 26.93
CA THR A 260 -27.05 -6.85 26.65
C THR A 260 -25.86 -6.35 27.48
N VAL A 261 -25.79 -6.75 28.76
CA VAL A 261 -24.64 -6.39 29.63
C VAL A 261 -23.38 -7.09 29.15
N LYS A 262 -23.46 -8.35 28.72
CA LYS A 262 -22.33 -9.10 28.18
C LYS A 262 -21.80 -8.45 26.89
N GLU A 263 -22.67 -8.05 25.97
CA GLU A 263 -22.29 -7.32 24.74
C GLU A 263 -21.57 -6.01 25.06
N LYS A 264 -22.10 -5.22 26.00
CA LYS A 264 -21.43 -3.99 26.46
C LYS A 264 -20.06 -4.27 27.07
N ASN A 265 -19.92 -5.37 27.82
CA ASN A 265 -18.64 -5.75 28.40
C ASN A 265 -17.62 -6.10 27.30
N LEU A 266 -18.01 -6.89 26.30
CA LEU A 266 -17.15 -7.20 25.14
C LEU A 266 -16.69 -5.94 24.40
N LEU A 267 -17.59 -4.98 24.16
CA LEU A 267 -17.23 -3.70 23.53
C LEU A 267 -16.24 -2.88 24.37
N LEU A 268 -16.38 -2.92 25.69
CA LEU A 268 -15.45 -2.26 26.60
C LEU A 268 -14.10 -2.97 26.63
N GLU A 269 -14.07 -4.30 26.61
CA GLU A 269 -12.84 -5.10 26.49
C GLU A 269 -12.10 -4.77 25.18
N GLU A 270 -12.80 -4.74 24.05
CA GLU A 270 -12.23 -4.32 22.76
C GLU A 270 -11.65 -2.91 22.84
N LYS A 271 -12.41 -1.95 23.40
CA LYS A 271 -11.92 -0.57 23.57
C LYS A 271 -10.70 -0.47 24.49
N ILE A 272 -10.63 -1.31 25.52
CA ILE A 272 -9.44 -1.39 26.38
C ILE A 272 -8.25 -1.89 25.56
N THR A 273 -8.41 -2.95 24.76
CA THR A 273 -7.32 -3.47 23.94
C THR A 273 -6.83 -2.47 22.89
N THR A 274 -7.73 -1.72 22.24
CA THR A 274 -7.35 -0.69 21.27
C THR A 274 -6.58 0.45 21.95
N LEU A 275 -7.07 0.92 23.10
CA LEU A 275 -6.39 1.96 23.88
C LEU A 275 -5.02 1.49 24.39
N GLN A 276 -4.89 0.22 24.77
CA GLN A 276 -3.60 -0.37 25.14
C GLN A 276 -2.63 -0.38 23.96
N GLN A 277 -3.08 -0.79 22.77
CA GLN A 277 -2.27 -0.78 21.56
C GLN A 277 -1.82 0.63 21.16
N GLU A 278 -2.72 1.62 21.21
CA GLU A 278 -2.39 3.03 20.93
C GLU A 278 -1.37 3.57 21.94
N ASN A 279 -1.50 3.20 23.21
CA ASN A 279 -0.56 3.60 24.26
C ASN A 279 0.84 3.00 24.03
N GLU A 280 0.92 1.73 23.66
CA GLU A 280 2.19 1.06 23.32
C GLU A 280 2.85 1.70 22.09
N ASP A 281 2.07 2.04 21.06
CA ASP A 281 2.56 2.73 19.88
C ASP A 281 3.08 4.15 20.20
N LEU A 282 2.36 4.91 21.03
CA LEU A 282 2.85 6.20 21.52
C LEU A 282 4.15 6.06 22.32
N HIS A 283 4.26 5.04 23.16
CA HIS A 283 5.51 4.74 23.87
C HIS A 283 6.65 4.34 22.92
N ALA A 284 6.38 3.59 21.86
CA ALA A 284 7.38 3.26 20.84
C ALA A 284 7.84 4.52 20.08
N ARG A 285 6.89 5.38 19.66
CA ARG A 285 7.18 6.67 19.04
C ARG A 285 8.02 7.57 19.95
N GLY A 286 7.67 7.66 21.23
CA GLY A 286 8.45 8.41 22.22
C GLY A 286 9.87 7.89 22.41
N ARG A 287 10.06 6.56 22.46
CA ARG A 287 11.39 5.95 22.52
C ARG A 287 12.24 6.25 21.29
N ASN A 288 11.64 6.22 20.09
CA ASN A 288 12.33 6.55 18.84
C ASN A 288 12.75 8.04 18.80
N GLN A 289 11.84 8.96 19.17
CA GLN A 289 12.16 10.38 19.26
C GLN A 289 13.29 10.64 20.26
N MET A 290 13.27 9.97 21.42
CA MET A 290 14.35 10.06 22.40
C MET A 290 15.68 9.53 21.85
N ALA A 291 15.68 8.41 21.12
CA ALA A 291 16.88 7.86 20.49
C ALA A 291 17.46 8.83 19.44
N VAL A 292 16.62 9.39 18.56
CA VAL A 292 17.03 10.40 17.57
C VAL A 292 17.58 11.65 18.26
N SER A 293 16.93 12.12 19.31
CA SER A 293 17.40 13.28 20.07
C SER A 293 18.77 13.04 20.71
N ARG A 294 19.03 11.82 21.21
CA ARG A 294 20.35 11.43 21.74
C ARG A 294 21.39 11.41 20.63
N GLN A 295 21.10 10.75 19.51
CA GLN A 295 22.01 10.69 18.35
C GLN A 295 22.39 12.09 17.85
N LEU A 296 21.41 12.97 17.66
CA LEU A 296 21.68 14.35 17.24
C LEU A 296 22.55 15.12 18.25
N SER A 297 22.37 14.85 19.55
CA SER A 297 23.21 15.47 20.59
C SER A 297 24.64 14.96 20.55
N GLU A 298 24.83 13.66 20.30
CA GLU A 298 26.13 13.03 20.11
C GLU A 298 26.83 13.57 18.85
N ASP A 299 26.12 13.64 17.72
CA ASP A 299 26.64 14.19 16.46
C ASP A 299 27.03 15.68 16.61
N LEU A 300 26.23 16.46 17.34
CA LEU A 300 26.55 17.86 17.65
C LEU A 300 27.82 17.99 18.51
N LEU A 301 28.01 17.09 19.48
CA LEU A 301 29.21 17.06 20.31
C LEU A 301 30.44 16.69 19.47
N LEU A 302 30.35 15.65 18.65
CA LEU A 302 31.42 15.24 17.73
C LEU A 302 31.80 16.35 16.73
N ALA A 303 30.81 17.05 16.18
CA ALA A 303 31.05 18.17 15.26
C ALA A 303 31.76 19.35 15.96
N ARG A 304 31.41 19.65 17.21
CA ARG A 304 32.10 20.68 18.01
C ARG A 304 33.55 20.30 18.28
N GLU A 305 33.81 19.06 18.67
CA GLU A 305 35.18 18.57 18.89
C GLU A 305 36.02 18.63 17.61
N ALA A 306 35.44 18.30 16.45
CA ALA A 306 36.12 18.40 15.16
C ALA A 306 36.45 19.86 14.80
N LEU A 307 35.50 20.78 15.00
CA LEU A 307 35.68 22.21 14.80
C LEU A 307 36.78 22.77 15.72
N GLU A 308 36.81 22.36 16.99
CA GLU A 308 37.85 22.76 17.92
C GLU A 308 39.23 22.30 17.47
N LYS A 309 39.37 21.05 17.01
CA LYS A 309 40.63 20.52 16.44
C LYS A 309 41.05 21.29 15.19
N GLU A 310 40.14 21.58 14.27
CA GLU A 310 40.42 22.40 13.08
C GLU A 310 40.88 23.81 13.48
N SER A 311 40.23 24.43 14.48
CA SER A 311 40.62 25.75 14.99
C SER A 311 42.03 25.75 15.61
N GLN A 312 42.42 24.65 16.26
CA GLN A 312 43.76 24.47 16.83
C GLN A 312 44.80 24.34 15.70
N LEU A 313 44.55 23.47 14.72
CA LEU A 313 45.41 23.29 13.55
C LEU A 313 45.56 24.60 12.75
N ARG A 314 44.46 25.34 12.56
CA ARG A 314 44.48 26.64 11.88
C ARG A 314 45.35 27.66 12.62
N ARG A 315 45.28 27.69 13.96
CA ARG A 315 46.16 28.55 14.77
C ARG A 315 47.63 28.14 14.64
N GLN A 316 47.93 26.84 14.64
CA GLN A 316 49.30 26.33 14.44
C GLN A 316 49.84 26.71 13.06
N LEU A 317 49.09 26.44 11.99
CA LEU A 317 49.46 26.83 10.62
C LEU A 317 49.63 28.34 10.46
N GLN A 318 48.80 29.14 11.14
CA GLN A 318 48.95 30.59 11.13
C GLN A 318 50.26 31.04 11.81
N GLN A 319 50.61 30.44 12.96
CA GLN A 319 51.89 30.69 13.63
C GLN A 319 53.08 30.27 12.75
N GLU A 320 53.01 29.09 12.12
CA GLU A 320 54.04 28.63 11.18
C GLU A 320 54.17 29.57 9.98
N LYS A 321 53.05 30.00 9.40
CA LYS A 321 53.02 31.01 8.32
C LYS A 321 53.70 32.30 8.76
N GLU A 322 53.37 32.82 9.94
CA GLU A 322 54.00 34.04 10.47
C GLU A 322 55.50 33.83 10.67
N GLN A 323 55.94 32.71 11.26
CA GLN A 323 57.36 32.37 11.41
C GLN A 323 58.08 32.30 10.06
N LEU A 324 57.47 31.71 9.03
CA LEU A 324 58.02 31.65 7.67
C LEU A 324 58.10 33.04 7.03
N LEU A 325 57.08 33.88 7.20
CA LEU A 325 57.11 35.27 6.73
C LEU A 325 58.23 36.07 7.40
N TYR A 326 58.43 35.92 8.72
CA TYR A 326 59.56 36.53 9.40
C TYR A 326 60.91 36.06 8.86
N ARG A 327 61.07 34.77 8.51
CA ARG A 327 62.29 34.26 7.87
C ARG A 327 62.53 34.85 6.48
N VAL A 328 61.48 35.02 5.68
CA VAL A 328 61.57 35.57 4.31
C VAL A 328 61.84 37.07 4.34
N LEU A 329 61.14 37.83 5.18
CA LEU A 329 61.25 39.29 5.28
C LEU A 329 62.48 39.75 6.08
N GLY A 330 62.94 38.95 7.05
CA GLY A 330 64.15 39.22 7.83
C GLY A 330 65.44 38.78 7.13
N ALA A 331 65.36 38.21 5.93
CA ALA A 331 66.51 37.77 5.14
C ALA A 331 66.90 38.80 4.07
N ASP A 332 67.47 39.92 4.50
CA ASP A 332 68.46 40.65 3.69
C ASP A 332 69.87 40.13 4.04
N ALA A 333 70.24 38.95 3.51
CA ALA A 333 71.62 38.57 3.18
C ALA A 333 71.73 37.18 2.51
N SER A 334 71.74 37.16 1.17
CA SER A 334 72.47 36.25 0.26
C SER A 334 72.15 34.73 0.20
N PRO A 335 72.40 34.09 -0.97
CA PRO A 335 71.76 32.84 -1.35
C PRO A 335 72.51 31.62 -0.81
N ALA A 336 71.75 30.66 -0.29
CA ALA A 336 72.22 29.29 -0.16
C ALA A 336 71.03 28.36 -0.42
N PHE A 337 70.90 27.95 -1.68
CA PHE A 337 70.32 26.65 -1.97
C PHE A 337 71.36 25.59 -1.55
N PRO A 338 71.10 24.75 -0.55
CA PRO A 338 71.46 23.36 -0.64
C PRO A 338 70.26 22.65 -1.25
N LEU A 339 70.42 22.20 -2.49
CA LEU A 339 69.65 21.10 -3.03
C LEU A 339 69.79 19.93 -2.04
N ALA A 340 68.79 19.75 -1.18
CA ALA A 340 68.62 18.50 -0.45
C ALA A 340 68.18 17.47 -1.49
N SER A 341 69.16 16.68 -1.89
CA SER A 341 69.08 15.49 -2.72
C SER A 341 67.74 14.75 -2.58
N LEU A 342 67.03 14.67 -3.70
CA LEU A 342 66.03 13.64 -3.95
C LEU A 342 66.68 12.27 -3.74
N THR A 343 66.32 11.58 -2.65
CA THR A 343 66.44 10.13 -2.60
C THR A 343 65.16 9.52 -3.17
N PRO A 344 65.24 8.62 -4.16
CA PRO A 344 64.08 8.11 -4.85
C PRO A 344 63.31 7.08 -3.99
N THR A 345 61.98 7.17 -4.07
CA THR A 345 61.05 6.04 -4.16
C THR A 345 61.06 4.98 -3.05
N GLU A 346 60.00 4.95 -2.23
CA GLU A 346 59.08 3.80 -2.22
C GLU A 346 57.66 4.26 -1.89
N VAL A 347 56.75 4.03 -2.83
CA VAL A 347 55.32 4.20 -2.68
C VAL A 347 54.75 2.87 -2.21
N SER A 348 54.36 2.77 -0.94
CA SER A 348 53.55 1.65 -0.46
C SER A 348 52.07 2.03 -0.54
N TYR A 349 51.43 1.65 -1.64
CA TYR A 349 49.98 1.55 -1.69
C TYR A 349 49.57 0.35 -0.83
N LEU A 350 48.94 0.59 0.31
CA LEU A 350 48.09 -0.40 0.95
C LEU A 350 46.65 0.00 0.71
N ALA A 351 46.07 -0.67 -0.28
CA ALA A 351 44.64 -0.83 -0.40
C ALA A 351 44.12 -1.61 0.80
N THR A 352 43.11 -1.09 1.50
CA THR A 352 41.99 -1.89 2.01
C THR A 352 40.77 -1.02 2.20
#